data_AF-A0A966KE67-F1
#
_entry.id   AF-A0A966KE67-F1
#
_cell.length_a   1.000
_cell.length_b   1.000
_cell.length_c   1.000
_cell.angle_alpha   90.00
_cell.angle_beta   90.00
_cell.angle_gamma   90.00
#
_symmetry.space_group_name_H-M   'P 1'
#
loop_
_entity.id
_entity.type
_entity.pdbx_description
1 polymer ?
#
loop_
_entity_poly.entity_id
_entity_poly.type
_entity_poly.pdbx_seq_one_letter_code
_entity_poly.pdbx_strand_id
1 'polypeptide(L)'
;MSKLDMKREFVPVNFAILTVSDTRSLNEDKSGDVLSERIKGAGHFVNAREITTDDESKIIIQLRTLVERHDIDVILSTGGTGLTGRDVTVEAHKKIYEKEIDAFGTLFTMISIEKIGTSAIQSRATAGVSGGKYLFALPGSPGACKD
;
A
#
# COMPACT_ATOMS: atom_id res chain seq x y z
N MET A 1 17.27 15.89 0.24
CA MET A 1 16.83 15.23 1.49
C MET A 1 16.29 16.31 2.41
N SER A 2 14.99 16.34 2.69
CA SER A 2 14.50 17.20 3.76
C SER A 2 15.10 16.69 5.07
N LYS A 3 15.80 17.55 5.79
CA LYS A 3 16.25 17.22 7.14
C LYS A 3 15.00 17.14 8.00
N LEU A 4 14.63 15.94 8.46
CA LEU A 4 13.58 15.78 9.45
C LEU A 4 13.95 16.68 10.65
N ASP A 5 13.00 17.50 11.09
CA ASP A 5 13.20 18.34 12.27
C ASP A 5 13.18 17.46 13.52
N MET A 6 14.36 17.03 13.94
CA MET A 6 14.57 16.13 15.08
C MET A 6 14.13 16.75 16.42
N LYS A 7 13.69 18.02 16.44
CA LYS A 7 13.12 18.66 17.63
C LYS A 7 11.64 18.35 17.83
N ARG A 8 10.93 17.88 16.79
CA ARG A 8 9.53 17.51 16.90
C ARG A 8 9.40 16.12 17.51
N GLU A 9 8.51 15.98 18.47
CA GLU A 9 8.15 14.69 19.02
C GLU A 9 7.58 13.79 17.93
N PHE A 10 8.03 12.54 17.92
CA PHE A 10 7.53 11.54 16.98
C PHE A 10 6.09 11.17 17.35
N VAL A 11 5.19 11.28 16.37
CA VAL A 11 3.80 10.88 16.52
C VAL A 11 3.60 9.57 15.74
N PRO A 12 3.39 8.43 16.44
CA PRO A 12 3.05 7.18 15.78
C PRO A 12 1.73 7.29 15.02
N VAL A 13 1.65 6.65 13.86
CA VAL A 13 0.43 6.50 13.08
C VAL A 13 -0.01 5.03 13.06
N ASN A 14 -1.31 4.83 12.87
CA ASN A 14 -1.94 3.52 12.87
C ASN A 14 -2.16 3.02 11.44
N PHE A 15 -1.59 1.86 11.11
CA PHE A 15 -1.67 1.26 9.78
C PHE A 15 -2.66 0.09 9.75
N ALA A 16 -3.33 -0.04 8.61
CA ALA A 16 -3.86 -1.31 8.15
C ALA A 16 -3.09 -1.80 6.92
N ILE A 17 -2.84 -3.11 6.87
CA ILE A 17 -2.23 -3.76 5.72
C ILE A 17 -3.29 -4.60 5.01
N LEU A 18 -3.41 -4.42 3.69
CA LEU A 18 -4.30 -5.22 2.84
C LEU A 18 -3.47 -5.95 1.77
N THR A 19 -3.34 -7.26 1.89
CA THR A 19 -2.71 -8.07 0.85
C THR A 19 -3.75 -8.52 -0.16
N VAL A 20 -3.51 -8.26 -1.44
CA VAL A 20 -4.36 -8.72 -2.55
C VAL A 20 -3.73 -9.95 -3.19
N SER A 21 -4.38 -11.11 -3.02
CA SER A 21 -3.91 -12.38 -3.57
C SER A 21 -5.04 -13.40 -3.66
N ASP A 22 -5.09 -14.14 -4.78
CA ASP A 22 -6.02 -15.27 -4.95
C ASP A 22 -5.55 -16.55 -4.24
N THR A 23 -4.28 -16.64 -3.85
CA THR A 23 -3.66 -17.90 -3.39
C THR A 23 -3.04 -17.82 -2.00
N ARG A 24 -2.69 -16.63 -1.51
CA ARG A 24 -2.06 -16.49 -0.19
C ARG A 24 -3.09 -16.54 0.92
N SER A 25 -2.70 -17.16 2.02
CA SER A 25 -3.32 -16.95 3.32
C SER A 25 -2.33 -16.25 4.27
N LEU A 26 -2.79 -15.84 5.46
CA LEU A 26 -2.00 -15.00 6.38
C LEU A 26 -0.66 -15.62 6.79
N ASN A 27 -0.57 -16.95 6.89
CA ASN A 27 0.67 -17.66 7.23
C ASN A 27 1.70 -17.67 6.09
N GLU A 28 1.30 -17.30 4.88
CA GLU A 28 2.13 -17.30 3.66
C GLU A 28 2.35 -15.88 3.12
N ASP A 29 1.79 -14.86 3.78
CA ASP A 29 1.81 -13.47 3.38
C ASP A 29 3.13 -12.78 3.75
N LYS A 30 4.20 -13.18 3.05
CA LYS A 30 5.55 -12.65 3.25
C LYS A 30 5.63 -11.14 3.01
N SER A 31 4.86 -10.61 2.06
CA SER A 31 4.88 -9.16 1.74
C SER A 31 4.20 -8.38 2.87
N GLY A 32 3.04 -8.83 3.36
CA GLY A 32 2.42 -8.23 4.54
C GLY A 32 3.26 -8.36 5.80
N ASP A 33 4.03 -9.45 5.97
CA ASP A 33 4.98 -9.60 7.08
C ASP A 33 6.08 -8.54 7.01
N VAL A 34 6.72 -8.38 5.83
CA VAL A 34 7.75 -7.35 5.59
C VAL A 34 7.21 -5.95 5.88
N LEU A 35 5.99 -5.64 5.42
CA LEU A 35 5.35 -4.35 5.70
C LEU A 35 5.10 -4.17 7.20
N SER A 36 4.59 -5.20 7.88
CA SER A 36 4.31 -5.15 9.32
C SER A 36 5.58 -4.90 10.14
N GLU A 37 6.66 -5.61 9.82
CA GLU A 37 7.97 -5.44 10.45
C GLU A 37 8.53 -4.03 10.24
N ARG A 38 8.46 -3.50 9.01
CA ARG A 38 8.96 -2.15 8.70
C ARG A 38 8.17 -1.05 9.40
N ILE A 39 6.84 -1.16 9.41
CA ILE A 39 5.96 -0.19 10.08
C ILE A 39 6.26 -0.19 11.59
N LYS A 40 6.29 -1.36 12.23
CA LYS A 40 6.60 -1.48 13.65
C LYS A 40 8.03 -1.02 13.98
N GLY A 41 9.00 -1.38 13.13
CA GLY A 41 10.39 -0.98 13.28
C GLY A 41 10.61 0.53 13.15
N ALA A 42 9.71 1.23 12.43
CA ALA A 42 9.69 2.69 12.36
C ALA A 42 8.97 3.37 13.55
N GLY A 43 8.45 2.59 14.51
CA GLY A 43 7.76 3.11 15.69
C GLY A 43 6.24 3.32 15.51
N HIS A 44 5.66 2.83 14.42
CA HIS A 44 4.23 2.92 14.13
C HIS A 44 3.47 1.65 14.55
N PHE A 45 2.14 1.70 14.47
CA PHE A 45 1.28 0.57 14.84
C PHE A 45 0.65 -0.10 13.62
N VAL A 46 0.38 -1.40 13.72
CA VAL A 46 -0.38 -2.16 12.71
C VAL A 46 -1.63 -2.70 13.41
N ASN A 47 -2.77 -2.08 13.15
CA ASN A 47 -4.04 -2.35 13.84
C ASN A 47 -4.96 -3.28 13.05
N ALA A 48 -4.65 -3.53 11.78
CA ALA A 48 -5.31 -4.54 10.97
C ALA A 48 -4.35 -5.17 9.94
N ARG A 49 -4.53 -6.47 9.69
CA ARG A 49 -3.95 -7.20 8.57
C ARG A 49 -5.02 -8.05 7.94
N GLU A 50 -5.32 -7.75 6.67
CA GLU A 50 -6.41 -8.36 5.93
C GLU A 50 -5.88 -8.93 4.60
N ILE A 51 -6.55 -9.96 4.10
CA ILE A 51 -6.29 -10.53 2.77
C ILE A 51 -7.59 -10.54 1.97
N THR A 52 -7.52 -10.12 0.71
CA THR A 52 -8.63 -10.24 -0.24
C THR A 52 -8.16 -10.78 -1.57
N THR A 53 -9.08 -11.32 -2.38
CA THR A 53 -8.78 -11.82 -3.73
C THR A 53 -8.64 -10.69 -4.72
N ASP A 54 -8.04 -10.95 -5.89
CA ASP A 54 -7.88 -9.97 -6.97
C ASP A 54 -9.22 -9.79 -7.71
N ASP A 55 -10.12 -9.09 -7.01
CA ASP A 55 -11.48 -8.75 -7.41
C ASP A 55 -11.75 -7.31 -7.00
N GLU A 56 -12.06 -6.47 -7.99
CA GLU A 56 -12.16 -5.03 -7.80
C GLU A 56 -13.23 -4.67 -6.75
N SER A 57 -14.36 -5.35 -6.76
CA SER A 57 -15.46 -5.08 -5.83
C SER A 57 -15.07 -5.43 -4.40
N LYS A 58 -14.41 -6.58 -4.20
CA LYS A 58 -13.94 -6.97 -2.87
C LYS A 58 -12.84 -6.06 -2.35
N ILE A 59 -11.92 -5.61 -3.20
CA ILE A 59 -10.88 -4.64 -2.82
C ILE A 59 -11.54 -3.32 -2.40
N ILE A 60 -12.48 -2.79 -3.19
CA ILE A 60 -13.21 -1.55 -2.86
C ILE A 60 -13.95 -1.67 -1.52
N ILE A 61 -14.65 -2.78 -1.30
CA ILE A 61 -15.38 -3.03 -0.04
C ILE A 61 -14.40 -3.00 1.13
N GLN A 62 -13.29 -3.75 1.05
CA GLN A 62 -12.31 -3.82 2.11
C GLN A 62 -11.67 -2.45 2.39
N LEU A 63 -11.31 -1.70 1.35
CA LEU A 63 -10.75 -0.36 1.52
C LEU A 63 -11.74 0.60 2.18
N ARG A 64 -13.03 0.58 1.77
CA ARG A 64 -14.07 1.41 2.40
C ARG A 64 -14.26 1.05 3.88
N THR A 65 -14.32 -0.24 4.21
CA THR A 65 -14.41 -0.71 5.60
C THR A 65 -13.22 -0.22 6.43
N LEU A 66 -12.00 -0.27 5.88
CA LEU A 66 -10.81 0.25 6.57
C LEU A 66 -10.83 1.79 6.67
N VAL A 67 -11.41 2.50 5.70
CA VAL A 67 -11.57 3.96 5.74
C VAL A 67 -12.53 4.40 6.86
N GLU A 68 -13.54 3.59 7.19
CA GLU A 68 -14.52 3.88 8.24
C GLU A 68 -13.97 3.65 9.66
N ARG A 69 -12.86 2.94 9.81
CA ARG A 69 -12.25 2.65 11.11
C ARG A 69 -11.57 3.88 11.71
N HIS A 70 -11.84 4.14 12.99
CA HIS A 70 -11.25 5.29 13.70
C HIS A 70 -9.84 5.01 14.24
N ASP A 71 -9.43 3.74 14.29
CA ASP A 71 -8.11 3.28 14.75
C ASP A 71 -7.13 3.09 13.59
N ILE A 72 -7.40 3.68 12.42
CA ILE A 72 -6.56 3.62 11.23
C ILE A 72 -6.33 5.04 10.70
N ASP A 73 -5.09 5.36 10.41
CA ASP A 73 -4.67 6.61 9.75
C ASP A 73 -4.21 6.35 8.32
N VAL A 74 -3.60 5.18 8.08
CA VAL A 74 -3.00 4.80 6.78
C VAL A 74 -3.40 3.38 6.40
N ILE A 75 -3.78 3.17 5.14
CA ILE A 75 -4.03 1.85 4.55
C ILE A 75 -2.93 1.60 3.51
N LEU A 76 -2.21 0.49 3.69
CA LEU A 76 -1.14 0.06 2.78
C LEU A 76 -1.52 -1.28 2.15
N SER A 77 -1.75 -1.28 0.84
CA SER A 77 -2.05 -2.47 0.08
C SER A 77 -0.83 -3.00 -0.68
N THR A 78 -0.76 -4.31 -0.86
CA THR A 78 0.27 -4.97 -1.68
C THR A 78 -0.32 -6.10 -2.52
N GLY A 79 0.06 -6.18 -3.80
CA GLY A 79 -0.44 -7.20 -4.74
C GLY A 79 -1.48 -6.67 -5.73
N GLY A 80 -1.80 -7.46 -6.76
CA GLY A 80 -2.81 -7.14 -7.78
C GLY A 80 -2.57 -5.87 -8.60
N THR A 81 -1.32 -5.39 -8.70
CA THR A 81 -0.95 -4.17 -9.46
C THR A 81 -0.26 -4.46 -10.80
N GLY A 82 -0.17 -5.71 -11.24
CA GLY A 82 0.44 -6.09 -12.53
C GLY A 82 -0.35 -5.57 -13.75
N LEU A 83 0.00 -6.04 -14.95
CA LEU A 83 -0.61 -5.60 -16.22
C LEU A 83 -1.61 -6.62 -16.80
N THR A 84 -1.90 -7.70 -16.09
CA THR A 84 -2.85 -8.71 -16.60
C THR A 84 -4.28 -8.23 -16.36
N GLY A 85 -5.25 -8.80 -17.09
CA GLY A 85 -6.67 -8.48 -16.89
C GLY A 85 -7.22 -8.87 -15.51
N ARG A 86 -6.44 -9.55 -14.67
CA ARG A 86 -6.78 -9.87 -13.29
C ARG A 86 -6.33 -8.77 -12.31
N ASP A 87 -5.27 -8.05 -12.64
CA ASP A 87 -4.64 -7.06 -11.75
C ASP A 87 -5.47 -5.77 -11.68
N VAL A 88 -6.31 -5.65 -10.65
CA VAL A 88 -7.30 -4.55 -10.56
C VAL A 88 -7.12 -3.65 -9.33
N THR A 89 -6.00 -3.79 -8.60
CA THR A 89 -5.78 -3.05 -7.35
C THR A 89 -5.64 -1.54 -7.57
N VAL A 90 -4.98 -1.11 -8.64
CA VAL A 90 -4.80 0.33 -8.95
C VAL A 90 -6.14 0.99 -9.28
N GLU A 91 -6.96 0.30 -10.08
CA GLU A 91 -8.30 0.70 -10.48
C GLU A 91 -9.23 0.80 -9.27
N ALA A 92 -9.22 -0.22 -8.41
CA ALA A 92 -9.99 -0.26 -7.17
C ALA A 92 -9.66 0.90 -6.22
N HIS A 93 -8.36 1.18 -6.04
CA HIS A 93 -7.88 2.30 -5.22
C HIS A 93 -8.35 3.66 -5.76
N LYS A 94 -8.13 3.92 -7.06
CA LYS A 94 -8.52 5.20 -7.69
C LYS A 94 -10.03 5.48 -7.59
N LYS A 95 -10.88 4.44 -7.55
CA LYS A 95 -12.34 4.58 -7.41
C LYS A 95 -12.81 5.11 -6.07
N ILE A 96 -11.98 5.07 -5.03
CA ILE A 96 -12.37 5.53 -3.68
C ILE A 96 -11.60 6.77 -3.22
N TYR A 97 -10.62 7.23 -3.98
CA TYR A 97 -9.89 8.44 -3.65
C TYR A 97 -10.79 9.67 -3.79
N GLU A 98 -10.80 10.51 -2.77
CA GLU A 98 -11.30 11.87 -2.84
C GLU A 98 -10.27 12.79 -3.50
N LYS A 99 -8.98 12.47 -3.29
CA LYS A 99 -7.85 13.18 -3.90
C LYS A 99 -6.71 12.20 -4.19
N GLU A 100 -6.30 12.14 -5.45
CA GLU A 100 -5.14 11.34 -5.87
C GLU A 100 -3.82 12.05 -5.49
N ILE A 101 -2.79 11.27 -5.15
CA ILE A 101 -1.42 11.74 -4.93
C ILE A 101 -0.58 11.31 -6.14
N ASP A 102 -0.77 11.99 -7.28
CA ASP A 102 -0.17 11.59 -8.57
C ASP A 102 1.35 11.39 -8.50
N ALA A 103 2.03 12.25 -7.72
CA ALA A 103 3.47 12.23 -7.56
C ALA A 103 4.01 10.91 -6.96
N PHE A 104 3.20 10.14 -6.24
CA PHE A 104 3.63 8.89 -5.64
C PHE A 104 4.01 7.85 -6.69
N GLY A 105 3.12 7.58 -7.65
CA GLY A 105 3.38 6.61 -8.72
C GLY A 105 4.56 7.03 -9.60
N THR A 106 4.71 8.34 -9.87
CA THR A 106 5.86 8.90 -10.59
C THR A 106 7.17 8.65 -9.85
N LEU A 107 7.25 9.03 -8.57
CA LEU A 107 8.47 8.84 -7.78
C LEU A 107 8.80 7.37 -7.56
N PHE A 108 7.77 6.53 -7.33
CA PHE A 108 7.94 5.09 -7.23
C PHE A 108 8.57 4.52 -8.50
N THR A 109 8.09 4.94 -9.68
CA THR A 109 8.65 4.51 -10.98
C THR A 109 10.08 4.99 -11.16
N MET A 110 10.38 6.26 -10.85
CA MET A 110 11.74 6.81 -10.95
C MET A 110 12.74 6.03 -10.10
N ILE A 111 12.41 5.76 -8.83
CA ILE A 111 13.24 4.98 -7.91
C ILE A 111 13.35 3.52 -8.39
N SER A 112 12.25 2.95 -8.90
CA SER A 112 12.24 1.57 -9.39
C SER A 112 13.12 1.41 -10.64
N ILE A 113 13.17 2.40 -11.54
CA ILE A 113 14.04 2.36 -12.72
C ILE A 113 15.51 2.22 -12.32
N GLU A 114 15.94 2.92 -11.25
CA GLU A 114 17.32 2.81 -10.75
C GLU A 114 17.65 1.42 -10.20
N LYS A 115 16.65 0.69 -9.69
CA LYS A 115 16.84 -0.63 -9.05
C LYS A 115 16.65 -1.81 -10.00
N ILE A 116 15.59 -1.78 -10.80
CA ILE A 116 15.14 -2.91 -11.63
C ILE A 116 15.13 -2.58 -13.13
N GLY A 117 15.66 -1.42 -13.52
CA GLY A 117 15.76 -1.01 -14.92
C GLY A 117 14.40 -0.90 -15.60
N THR A 118 14.32 -1.35 -16.85
CA THR A 118 13.09 -1.25 -17.67
C THR A 118 11.94 -2.10 -17.15
N SER A 119 12.18 -3.08 -16.26
CA SER A 119 11.11 -3.81 -15.58
C SER A 119 10.20 -2.90 -14.74
N ALA A 120 10.69 -1.72 -14.33
CA ALA A 120 9.89 -0.71 -13.65
C ALA A 120 8.69 -0.22 -14.48
N ILE A 121 8.75 -0.29 -15.81
CA ILE A 121 7.63 0.07 -16.71
C ILE A 121 6.39 -0.80 -16.43
N GLN A 122 6.58 -2.03 -15.97
CA GLN A 122 5.49 -2.96 -15.64
C GLN A 122 4.98 -2.80 -14.20
N SER A 123 5.70 -2.05 -13.37
CA SER A 123 5.34 -1.86 -11.96
C SER A 123 4.32 -0.74 -11.86
N ARG A 124 3.16 -1.03 -11.28
CA ARG A 124 2.17 0.00 -10.97
C ARG A 124 2.06 0.17 -9.45
N ALA A 125 2.06 1.42 -9.04
CA ALA A 125 1.83 1.85 -7.66
C ALA A 125 0.99 3.12 -7.70
N THR A 126 0.10 3.30 -6.72
CA THR A 126 -0.78 4.47 -6.64
C THR A 126 -0.99 4.88 -5.19
N ALA A 127 -1.37 6.14 -4.97
CA ALA A 127 -1.70 6.65 -3.66
C ALA A 127 -2.78 7.73 -3.73
N GLY A 128 -3.50 7.90 -2.64
CA GLY A 128 -4.58 8.86 -2.53
C GLY A 128 -5.02 9.10 -1.11
N VAL A 129 -6.00 9.99 -0.96
CA VAL A 129 -6.66 10.31 0.30
C VAL A 129 -8.15 10.02 0.17
N SER A 130 -8.74 9.43 1.21
CA SER A 130 -10.17 9.17 1.31
C SER A 130 -10.60 9.14 2.78
N GLY A 131 -11.70 9.80 3.14
CA GLY A 131 -12.21 9.82 4.53
C GLY A 131 -11.18 10.33 5.55
N GLY A 132 -10.31 11.26 5.16
CA GLY A 132 -9.23 11.79 6.00
C GLY A 132 -8.06 10.84 6.25
N LYS A 133 -7.99 9.69 5.56
CA LYS A 133 -6.90 8.71 5.66
C LYS A 133 -6.04 8.68 4.42
N TYR A 134 -4.80 8.21 4.56
CA TYR A 134 -3.91 7.98 3.42
C TYR A 134 -4.00 6.53 2.94
N LEU A 135 -4.01 6.34 1.63
CA LEU A 135 -4.07 5.03 0.98
C LEU A 135 -2.91 4.90 0.00
N PHE A 136 -2.22 3.77 0.04
CA PHE A 136 -1.11 3.44 -0.84
C PHE A 136 -1.26 2.01 -1.35
N ALA A 137 -1.04 1.79 -2.65
CA ALA A 137 -0.97 0.47 -3.26
C ALA A 137 0.42 0.22 -3.85
N LEU A 138 1.06 -0.86 -3.41
CA LEU A 138 2.38 -1.29 -3.83
C LEU A 138 2.32 -2.61 -4.63
N PRO A 139 3.33 -2.92 -5.46
CA PRO A 139 3.46 -4.24 -6.05
C PRO A 139 3.57 -5.37 -5.01
N GLY A 140 3.15 -6.57 -5.41
CA GLY A 140 3.06 -7.75 -4.53
C GLY A 140 4.40 -8.40 -4.14
N SER A 141 5.52 -8.01 -4.76
CA SER A 141 6.80 -8.63 -4.47
C SER A 141 7.37 -8.12 -3.13
N PRO A 142 7.98 -8.99 -2.31
CA PRO A 142 8.61 -8.54 -1.07
C PRO A 142 9.71 -7.49 -1.28
N GLY A 143 10.42 -7.54 -2.43
CA GLY A 143 11.40 -6.53 -2.81
C GLY A 143 10.76 -5.15 -2.99
N ALA A 144 9.63 -5.06 -3.68
CA ALA A 144 8.91 -3.79 -3.85
C ALA A 144 8.33 -3.23 -2.54
N CYS A 145 8.02 -4.10 -1.58
CA CYS A 145 7.60 -3.69 -0.24
C CYS A 145 8.78 -3.29 0.66
N LYS A 146 9.96 -3.85 0.39
CA LYS A 146 11.15 -3.68 1.21
C LYS A 146 11.95 -2.45 0.79
N ASP A 147 12.17 -2.26 -0.50
CA ASP A 147 13.22 -1.38 -1.00
C ASP A 147 12.69 -0.01 -1.40
#